data_AF-A0A7C7D2J5-F1
#
_entry.id   AF-A0A7C7D2J5-F1
#
_cell.length_a   1.000
_cell.length_b   1.000
_cell.length_c   1.000
_cell.angle_alpha   90.00
_cell.angle_beta   90.00
_cell.angle_gamma   90.00
#
_symmetry.space_group_name_H-M   'P 1'
#
loop_
_entity.id
_entity.type
_entity.pdbx_description
1 polymer ?
#
loop_
_entity_poly.entity_id
_entity_poly.type
_entity_poly.pdbx_seq_one_letter_code
_entity_poly.pdbx_strand_id
1 'polypeptide(L)' 'MITEIKTGTRLELEIYTDKENKIDIDFVSMFEQVLDDQFILISAPLHQGYLYPIRIGWVINVYFFSNEKLYMFESK' A
#
# COMPACT_ATOMS: atom_id res chain seq x y z
N MET A 1 -14.81 3.84 3.53
CA MET A 1 -13.97 3.23 2.47
C MET A 1 -12.98 2.23 3.05
N ILE A 2 -12.15 2.59 4.04
CA ILE A 2 -11.20 1.65 4.68
C ILE A 2 -11.91 0.51 5.47
N THR A 3 -13.13 0.74 5.95
CA THR A 3 -13.94 -0.25 6.69
C THR A 3 -14.26 -1.54 5.93
N GLU A 4 -14.01 -1.59 4.62
CA GLU A 4 -14.23 -2.78 3.79
C GLU A 4 -12.99 -3.68 3.66
N ILE A 5 -11.80 -3.19 4.03
CA ILE A 5 -10.57 -3.97 3.97
C ILE A 5 -10.51 -4.88 5.20
N LYS A 6 -10.25 -6.17 4.97
CA LYS A 6 -10.10 -7.16 6.03
C LYS A 6 -8.62 -7.38 6.32
N THR A 7 -8.27 -7.66 7.57
CA THR A 7 -6.92 -8.11 7.93
C THR A 7 -6.51 -9.29 7.03
N GLY A 8 -5.29 -9.22 6.48
CA GLY A 8 -4.79 -10.19 5.51
C GLY A 8 -5.13 -9.87 4.05
N THR A 9 -5.89 -8.82 3.76
CA THR A 9 -6.13 -8.38 2.38
C THR A 9 -4.79 -7.99 1.74
N ARG A 10 -4.51 -8.61 0.59
CA ARG A 10 -3.34 -8.29 -0.23
C ARG A 10 -3.49 -6.90 -0.84
N LEU A 11 -2.42 -6.12 -0.76
CA LEU A 11 -2.30 -4.77 -1.32
C LEU A 11 -1.24 -4.77 -2.43
N GLU A 12 -1.55 -4.17 -3.57
CA GLU A 12 -0.53 -3.78 -4.57
C GLU A 12 -0.19 -2.32 -4.34
N LEU A 13 1.10 -1.98 -4.42
CA LEU A 13 1.58 -0.62 -4.18
C LEU A 13 2.32 -0.09 -5.41
N GLU A 14 1.94 1.10 -5.86
CA GLU A 14 2.78 1.92 -6.73
C GLU A 14 3.42 3.02 -5.88
N ILE A 15 4.74 3.07 -5.85
CA ILE A 15 5.50 4.00 -5.00
C ILE A 15 6.15 5.06 -5.88
N TYR A 16 6.01 6.32 -5.49
CA TYR A 16 6.57 7.48 -6.19
C TYR A 16 7.63 8.14 -5.32
N THR A 17 8.77 8.42 -5.93
CA THR A 17 9.86 9.17 -5.28
C THR A 17 9.46 10.63 -5.03
N ASP A 18 10.26 11.33 -4.25
CA ASP A 18 10.16 12.79 -4.01
C ASP A 18 10.19 13.64 -5.29
N LYS A 19 10.68 13.10 -6.39
CA LYS A 19 10.68 13.71 -7.73
C LYS A 19 9.46 13.31 -8.57
N GLU A 20 8.42 12.75 -7.96
CA GLU A 20 7.20 12.22 -8.60
C GLU A 20 7.46 11.10 -9.63
N ASN A 21 8.67 10.55 -9.67
CA ASN A 21 8.96 9.41 -10.53
C ASN A 21 8.45 8.14 -9.88
N LYS A 22 7.59 7.40 -10.60
CA LYS A 22 7.17 6.05 -10.22
C LYS A 22 8.40 5.14 -10.18
N ILE A 23 8.53 4.37 -9.11
CA ILE A 23 9.47 3.26 -9.04
C ILE A 23 8.89 2.13 -9.89
N ASP A 24 9.58 1.76 -10.96
CA ASP A 24 9.14 0.74 -11.92
C ASP A 24 9.35 -0.69 -11.35
N ILE A 25 8.68 -0.94 -10.24
CA ILE A 25 8.69 -2.20 -9.49
C ILE A 25 7.28 -2.43 -8.95
N ASP A 26 6.76 -3.63 -9.16
CA ASP A 26 5.53 -4.07 -8.51
C ASP A 26 5.81 -4.44 -7.06
N PHE A 27 5.19 -3.72 -6.13
CA PHE A 27 5.32 -3.99 -4.70
C PHE A 27 4.05 -4.62 -4.14
N VAL A 28 4.28 -5.59 -3.27
CA VAL A 28 3.21 -6.34 -2.58
C VAL A 28 3.31 -6.07 -1.09
N SER A 29 2.17 -5.79 -0.49
CA SER A 29 2.00 -5.69 0.95
C SER A 29 0.70 -6.38 1.38
N MET A 30 0.40 -6.31 2.68
CA MET A 30 -0.76 -6.90 3.29
C MET A 30 -1.31 -5.94 4.34
N PHE A 31 -2.63 -5.74 4.32
CA PHE A 31 -3.32 -4.95 5.32
C PHE A 31 -3.34 -5.68 6.66
N GLU A 32 -2.97 -4.99 7.73
CA GLU A 32 -2.98 -5.54 9.09
C GLU A 32 -4.15 -5.01 9.89
N GLN A 33 -4.25 -3.69 10.04
CA GLN A 33 -5.29 -3.05 10.85
C GLN A 33 -5.42 -1.55 10.56
N VAL A 34 -6.53 -0.97 10.99
CA VAL A 34 -6.69 0.48 11.12
C VAL A 34 -6.13 0.89 12.48
N LEU A 35 -5.25 1.89 12.52
CA LEU A 35 -4.76 2.45 13.78
C LEU A 35 -5.70 3.55 14.29
N ASP A 36 -6.10 4.44 13.39
CA ASP A 36 -7.10 5.50 13.62
C ASP A 36 -7.70 5.98 12.28
N ASP A 37 -8.43 7.10 12.30
CA ASP A 37 -9.09 7.66 11.11
C ASP A 37 -8.13 8.14 10.01
N GLN A 38 -6.83 8.28 10.31
CA GLN A 38 -5.80 8.79 9.40
C GLN A 38 -4.78 7.72 8.99
N PHE A 39 -4.53 6.73 9.85
CA PHE A 39 -3.44 5.78 9.66
C PHE A 39 -3.94 4.33 9.60
N ILE A 40 -3.39 3.60 8.62
CA ILE A 40 -3.47 2.14 8.56
C ILE A 40 -2.09 1.53 8.77
N LEU A 41 -2.08 0.32 9.32
CA LEU A 41 -0.89 -0.50 9.39
C LEU A 41 -0.92 -1.54 8.27
N ILE A 42 0.17 -1.60 7.53
CA ILE A 42 0.41 -2.60 6.48
C ILE A 42 1.77 -3.25 6.73
N SER A 43 1.94 -4.51 6.31
CA SER A 43 3.24 -5.17 6.37
C SER A 43 4.26 -4.45 5.46
N ALA A 44 5.53 -4.44 5.85
CA ALA A 44 6.56 -3.83 5.01
C ALA A 44 6.58 -4.48 3.60
N PRO A 45 6.65 -3.70 2.52
CA PRO A 45 6.63 -4.25 1.17
C PRO A 45 7.86 -5.11 0.92
N LEU A 46 7.67 -6.18 0.16
CA LEU A 46 8.75 -7.09 -0.23
C LEU A 46 9.03 -6.95 -1.73
N HIS A 47 10.31 -6.96 -2.10
CA HIS A 47 10.77 -7.08 -3.47
C HIS A 47 11.89 -8.12 -3.54
N GLN A 48 11.71 -9.14 -4.40
CA GLN A 48 12.67 -10.25 -4.56
C GLN A 48 13.05 -10.95 -3.24
N GLY A 49 12.12 -11.03 -2.29
CA GLY A 49 12.35 -11.64 -0.97
C GLY A 49 13.04 -10.74 0.06
N TYR A 50 13.33 -9.48 -0.29
CA TYR A 50 13.91 -8.50 0.62
C TYR A 50 12.89 -7.44 1.00
N LEU A 51 12.98 -6.96 2.24
CA LEU A 51 12.21 -5.80 2.70
C LEU A 51 12.65 -4.57 1.92
N TYR A 52 11.68 -3.87 1.33
CA TYR A 52 11.91 -2.63 0.61
C TYR A 52 11.58 -1.43 1.51
N PRO A 53 12.55 -0.59 1.86
CA PRO A 53 12.30 0.58 2.69
C PRO A 53 11.60 1.68 1.88
N ILE A 54 10.43 2.13 2.35
CA ILE A 54 9.76 3.33 1.84
C ILE A 54 10.14 4.53 2.71
N ARG A 55 10.48 5.67 2.09
CA ARG A 55 10.75 6.90 2.83
C ARG A 55 9.44 7.61 3.19
N ILE A 56 9.40 8.19 4.39
CA ILE A 56 8.28 9.01 4.85
C ILE A 56 8.04 10.17 3.86
N GLY A 57 6.78 10.39 3.49
CA GLY A 57 6.36 11.47 2.59
C GLY A 57 6.40 11.12 1.10
N TRP A 58 6.85 9.91 0.74
CA TRP A 58 6.69 9.39 -0.61
C TRP A 58 5.23 9.05 -0.88
N VAL A 59 4.76 9.36 -2.09
CA VAL A 59 3.38 9.06 -2.48
C VAL A 59 3.26 7.57 -2.80
N ILE A 60 2.18 6.95 -2.33
CA ILE A 60 1.86 5.55 -2.57
C ILE A 60 0.42 5.46 -3.07
N ASN A 61 0.22 4.90 -4.25
CA ASN A 61 -1.09 4.42 -4.65
C ASN A 61 -1.25 2.99 -4.15
N VAL A 62 -2.30 2.76 -3.36
CA VAL A 62 -2.63 1.47 -2.79
C VAL A 62 -3.83 0.90 -3.52
N TYR A 63 -3.67 -0.30 -4.08
CA TYR A 63 -4.72 -1.02 -4.78
C TYR A 63 -5.10 -2.29 -4.01
N PHE A 64 -6.40 -2.60 -3.99
CA PHE A 64 -6.88 -3.84 -3.40
C PHE A 64 -8.19 -4.28 -4.06
N PHE A 65 -8.42 -5.59 -4.04
CA PHE A 65 -9.68 -6.17 -4.46
C PHE A 65 -10.61 -6.38 -3.26
N SER A 66 -11.87 -5.97 -3.41
CA SER A 66 -12.95 -6.28 -2.47
C SER A 66 -14.24 -6.53 -3.24
N ASN A 67 -14.94 -7.63 -2.94
CA ASN A 67 -16.19 -8.00 -3.61
C ASN A 67 -16.10 -7.93 -5.15
N GLU A 68 -15.03 -8.50 -5.72
CA GLU A 68 -14.73 -8.53 -7.17
C GLU A 68 -14.52 -7.15 -7.83
N LYS A 69 -14.42 -6.08 -7.04
CA LYS A 69 -14.11 -4.74 -7.51
C LYS A 69 -12.70 -4.35 -7.11
N LEU A 70 -12.03 -3.62 -8.00
CA LEU A 70 -10.74 -3.00 -7.74
C LEU A 70 -10.97 -1.60 -7.15
N TYR A 71 -10.33 -1.34 -6.02
CA TYR A 71 -10.32 -0.03 -5.37
C TYR A 71 -8.90 0.51 -5.34
N MET A 72 -8.78 1.84 -5.30
CA MET A 72 -7.52 2.53 -5.18
C MET A 72 -7.67 3.79 -4.33
N PHE A 73 -6.65 4.07 -3.52
CA PHE A 73 -6.49 5.32 -2.80
C PHE A 73 -5.02 5.75 -2.76
N GLU A 74 -4.79 7.07 -2.70
CA GLU A 74 -3.47 7.65 -2.53
C GLU A 74 -3.17 7.82 -1.03
N SER A 75 -1.93 7.56 -0.63
CA SER A 75 -1.41 7.75 0.73
C SER A 75 0.03 8.28 0.71
N LYS A 76 0.53 8.70 1.87
CA LYS A 76 1.93 9.16 2.08
C LYS A 76 2.50 8.67 3.41
#